data_AF-L8LXS5-F1
#
_entry.id   AF-L8LXS5-F1
#
_cell.length_a   1.000
_cell.length_b   1.000
_cell.length_c   1.000
_cell.angle_alpha   90.00
_cell.angle_beta   90.00
_cell.angle_gamma   90.00
#
_symmetry.space_group_name_H-M   'P 1'
#
loop_
_entity.id
_entity.type
_entity.pdbx_description
1 polymer ?
#
loop_
_entity_poly.entity_id
_entity_poly.type
_entity_poly.pdbx_seq_one_letter_code
_entity_poly.pdbx_strand_id
1 'polypeptide(L)'
;MRLKAHLVLTTKYRKKVFTEAMLNRLHEIAESLLAQWECKLIEINGEEDHVHILFQYHPAMELSKFVNNFKSVSSRRLRQEFSEQINKFYWKEVFWNSSYFIASCGGVTISTLRTYIENHKQS
;
A
#
# COMPACT_ATOMS: atom_id res chain seq x y z
N MET A 1 9.43 22.00 -0.01
CA MET A 1 10.18 20.75 0.22
C MET A 1 9.19 19.59 0.22
N ARG A 2 9.42 18.53 -0.57
CA ARG A 2 8.57 17.31 -0.57
C ARG A 2 9.32 16.17 0.12
N LEU A 3 8.63 15.45 0.99
CA LEU A 3 9.17 14.28 1.70
C LEU A 3 8.71 13.00 1.00
N LYS A 4 9.45 11.91 1.18
CA LYS A 4 9.04 10.57 0.75
C LYS A 4 8.58 9.77 1.95
N ALA A 5 7.49 9.02 1.81
CA ALA A 5 7.02 8.06 2.80
C ALA A 5 6.91 6.67 2.18
N HIS A 6 7.32 5.65 2.92
CA HIS A 6 7.06 4.26 2.61
C HIS A 6 6.01 3.71 3.55
N LEU A 7 4.86 3.34 2.98
CA LEU A 7 3.72 2.75 3.65
C LEU A 7 3.67 1.25 3.36
N VAL A 8 3.42 0.46 4.39
CA VAL A 8 3.17 -0.98 4.26
C VAL A 8 1.83 -1.33 4.89
N LEU A 9 0.96 -1.92 4.08
CA LEU A 9 -0.36 -2.39 4.46
C LEU A 9 -0.41 -3.91 4.34
N THR A 10 -0.93 -4.57 5.38
CA THR A 10 -1.11 -6.04 5.39
C THR A 10 -2.59 -6.36 5.41
N THR A 11 -3.00 -7.44 4.73
CA THR A 11 -4.36 -7.95 4.82
C THR A 11 -4.67 -8.42 6.24
N LYS A 12 -5.94 -8.46 6.60
CA LYS A 12 -6.38 -8.92 7.91
C LYS A 12 -5.95 -10.38 8.08
N TYR A 13 -5.28 -10.69 9.19
CA TYR A 13 -4.71 -12.01 9.48
C TYR A 13 -3.66 -12.49 8.46
N ARG A 14 -3.06 -11.58 7.66
CA ARG A 14 -2.08 -11.91 6.61
C ARG A 14 -2.56 -13.02 5.67
N LYS A 15 -3.84 -12.97 5.30
CA LYS A 15 -4.39 -13.89 4.31
C LYS A 15 -3.85 -13.51 2.92
N LYS A 16 -3.48 -14.53 2.15
CA LYS A 16 -2.99 -14.43 0.77
C LYS A 16 -4.15 -14.16 -0.20
N VAL A 17 -4.78 -12.99 -0.07
CA VAL A 17 -6.02 -12.64 -0.77
C VAL A 17 -5.74 -12.04 -2.15
N PHE A 18 -4.62 -11.34 -2.31
CA PHE A 18 -4.34 -10.58 -3.52
C PHE A 18 -4.04 -11.50 -4.70
N THR A 19 -4.77 -11.28 -5.78
CA THR A 19 -4.42 -11.75 -7.12
C THR A 19 -3.72 -10.63 -7.88
N GLU A 20 -3.06 -10.96 -8.98
CA GLU A 20 -2.42 -9.97 -9.86
C GLU A 20 -3.39 -8.87 -10.30
N ALA A 21 -4.63 -9.24 -10.69
CA ALA A 21 -5.66 -8.27 -11.05
C ALA A 21 -6.03 -7.32 -9.90
N MET A 22 -6.08 -7.81 -8.66
CA MET A 22 -6.33 -6.97 -7.49
C MET A 22 -5.16 -6.03 -7.19
N LEU A 23 -3.91 -6.47 -7.41
CA LEU A 23 -2.73 -5.65 -7.25
C LEU A 23 -2.67 -4.53 -8.30
N ASN A 24 -2.97 -4.84 -9.56
CA ASN A 24 -3.11 -3.84 -10.62
C ASN A 24 -4.20 -2.82 -10.28
N ARG A 25 -5.34 -3.29 -9.76
CA ARG A 25 -6.40 -2.37 -9.33
C ARG A 25 -5.99 -1.48 -8.16
N LEU A 26 -5.23 -2.02 -7.21
CA LEU A 26 -4.67 -1.23 -6.10
C LEU A 26 -3.71 -0.14 -6.58
N HIS A 27 -2.93 -0.41 -7.63
CA HIS A 27 -2.09 0.60 -8.27
C HIS A 27 -2.93 1.79 -8.74
N GLU A 28 -4.00 1.54 -9.51
CA GLU A 28 -4.91 2.59 -10.00
C GLU A 28 -5.59 3.37 -8.85
N ILE A 29 -6.00 2.68 -7.80
CA ILE A 29 -6.58 3.31 -6.60
C ILE A 29 -5.55 4.20 -5.91
N ALA A 30 -4.30 3.73 -5.76
CA ALA A 30 -3.22 4.49 -5.14
C ALA A 30 -2.86 5.73 -5.94
N GLU A 31 -2.71 5.60 -7.25
CA GLU A 31 -2.42 6.73 -8.13
C GLU A 31 -3.52 7.80 -8.04
N SER A 32 -4.78 7.39 -8.16
CA SER A 32 -5.94 8.29 -8.05
C SER A 32 -6.02 8.98 -6.69
N LEU A 33 -5.88 8.23 -5.59
CA LEU A 33 -6.02 8.79 -4.26
C LEU A 33 -4.82 9.66 -3.86
N LEU A 34 -3.60 9.29 -4.24
CA LEU A 34 -2.43 10.13 -3.99
C LEU A 34 -2.56 11.46 -4.74
N ALA A 35 -3.01 11.45 -6.00
CA ALA A 35 -3.23 12.68 -6.76
C ALA A 35 -4.27 13.61 -6.09
N GLN A 36 -5.37 13.06 -5.56
CA GLN A 36 -6.38 13.84 -4.82
C GLN A 36 -5.83 14.49 -3.54
N TRP A 37 -4.81 13.89 -2.94
CA TRP A 37 -4.13 14.40 -1.76
C TRP A 37 -2.91 15.27 -2.10
N GLU A 38 -2.75 15.66 -3.36
CA GLU A 38 -1.58 16.42 -3.87
C GLU A 38 -0.24 15.70 -3.64
N CYS A 39 -0.28 14.38 -3.49
CA CYS A 39 0.87 13.50 -3.44
C CYS A 39 1.25 12.98 -4.82
N LYS A 40 2.48 12.48 -4.93
CA LYS A 40 2.96 11.79 -6.13
C LYS A 40 3.32 10.35 -5.79
N LEU A 41 2.67 9.38 -6.44
CA LEU A 41 3.10 7.98 -6.39
C LEU A 41 4.51 7.86 -7.02
N ILE A 42 5.41 7.17 -6.33
CA ILE A 42 6.74 6.86 -6.86
C ILE A 42 6.79 5.40 -7.28
N GLU A 43 6.36 4.50 -6.41
CA GLU A 43 6.43 3.05 -6.61
C GLU A 43 5.33 2.39 -5.78
N ILE A 44 4.72 1.35 -6.31
CA ILE A 44 3.85 0.45 -5.55
C ILE A 44 4.10 -0.97 -6.00
N ASN A 45 4.35 -1.85 -5.04
CA ASN A 45 4.47 -3.28 -5.25
C ASN A 45 3.59 -4.00 -4.23
N GLY A 46 3.10 -5.18 -4.58
CA GLY A 46 2.35 -6.00 -3.65
C GLY A 46 2.69 -7.46 -3.79
N GLU A 47 2.53 -8.15 -2.69
CA GLU A 47 2.58 -9.60 -2.57
C GLU A 47 1.18 -10.10 -2.23
N GLU A 48 1.00 -11.42 -2.13
CA GLU A 48 -0.31 -12.03 -1.91
C GLU A 48 -1.03 -11.53 -0.63
N ASP A 49 -0.32 -11.07 0.40
CA ASP A 49 -0.88 -10.64 1.69
C ASP A 49 -0.54 -9.21 2.12
N HIS A 50 0.22 -8.45 1.33
CA HIS A 50 0.62 -7.09 1.70
C HIS A 50 1.01 -6.20 0.51
N VAL A 51 0.98 -4.89 0.72
CA VAL A 51 1.31 -3.87 -0.30
C VAL A 51 2.28 -2.86 0.27
N HIS A 52 3.29 -2.53 -0.52
CA HIS A 52 4.28 -1.49 -0.29
C HIS A 52 3.99 -0.29 -1.19
N ILE A 53 3.78 0.89 -0.61
CA ILE A 53 3.50 2.12 -1.34
C ILE A 53 4.55 3.16 -0.99
N LEU A 54 5.28 3.65 -1.98
CA LEU A 54 6.22 4.74 -1.86
C LEU A 54 5.67 5.98 -2.57
N PHE A 55 5.56 7.07 -1.84
CA PHE A 55 4.99 8.31 -2.38
C PHE A 55 5.67 9.56 -1.82
N GLN A 56 5.59 10.65 -2.60
CA GLN A 56 6.00 11.99 -2.17
C GLN A 56 4.80 12.75 -1.62
N TYR A 57 5.00 13.46 -0.51
CA TYR A 57 3.95 14.23 0.17
C TYR A 57 4.48 15.56 0.73
N HIS A 58 3.57 16.48 1.02
CA HIS A 58 3.88 17.73 1.72
C HIS A 58 4.01 17.48 3.24
N PRO A 59 5.01 18.04 3.95
CA PRO A 59 5.21 17.79 5.38
C PRO A 59 4.00 18.10 6.28
N ALA A 60 3.13 19.02 5.86
CA ALA A 60 1.90 19.36 6.58
C ALA A 60 0.77 18.32 6.45
N MET A 61 0.94 17.28 5.62
CA MET A 61 -0.06 16.23 5.46
C MET A 61 -0.15 15.36 6.72
N GLU A 62 -1.38 15.15 7.18
CA GLU A 62 -1.67 14.15 8.20
C GLU A 62 -1.67 12.73 7.59
N LEU A 63 -0.51 12.07 7.64
CA LEU A 63 -0.31 10.73 7.08
C LEU A 63 -1.31 9.70 7.62
N SER A 64 -1.68 9.77 8.90
CA SER A 64 -2.66 8.84 9.49
C SER A 64 -4.04 8.96 8.85
N LYS A 65 -4.50 10.19 8.54
CA LYS A 65 -5.75 10.44 7.82
C LYS A 65 -5.69 9.89 6.40
N PHE A 66 -4.57 10.12 5.70
CA PHE A 66 -4.35 9.55 4.37
C PHE A 66 -4.43 8.02 4.40
N VAL A 67 -3.70 7.36 5.31
CA VAL A 67 -3.68 5.89 5.42
C VAL A 67 -5.08 5.33 5.71
N ASN A 68 -5.83 5.97 6.61
CA ASN A 68 -7.20 5.55 6.90
C ASN A 68 -8.12 5.70 5.70
N ASN A 69 -8.01 6.82 4.96
CA ASN A 69 -8.77 7.02 3.73
C ASN A 69 -8.41 5.97 2.67
N PHE A 70 -7.11 5.73 2.46
CA PHE A 70 -6.62 4.72 1.52
C PHE A 70 -7.17 3.34 1.85
N LYS A 71 -7.06 2.90 3.12
CA LYS A 71 -7.61 1.61 3.56
C LYS A 71 -9.11 1.49 3.32
N SER A 72 -9.87 2.54 3.63
CA SER A 72 -11.33 2.54 3.46
C SER A 72 -11.74 2.49 1.99
N VAL A 73 -11.16 3.35 1.15
CA VAL A 73 -11.48 3.41 -0.29
C VAL A 73 -11.06 2.12 -1.00
N SER A 74 -9.84 1.64 -0.75
CA SER A 74 -9.34 0.41 -1.38
C SER A 74 -10.13 -0.81 -0.94
N SER A 75 -10.45 -0.96 0.35
CA SER A 75 -11.27 -2.06 0.85
C SER A 75 -12.65 -2.07 0.19
N ARG A 76 -13.30 -0.90 0.09
CA ARG A 76 -14.62 -0.78 -0.52
C ARG A 76 -14.59 -1.15 -2.01
N ARG A 77 -13.68 -0.55 -2.78
CA ARG A 77 -13.58 -0.79 -4.23
C ARG A 77 -13.23 -2.24 -4.54
N LEU A 78 -12.21 -2.78 -3.88
CA LEU A 78 -11.83 -4.19 -4.08
C LEU A 78 -12.97 -5.14 -3.71
N ARG A 79 -13.73 -4.87 -2.64
CA ARG A 79 -14.86 -5.72 -2.26
C ARG A 79 -16.03 -5.64 -3.25
N GLN A 80 -16.24 -4.49 -3.87
CA GLN A 80 -17.25 -4.33 -4.93
C GLN A 80 -16.84 -5.05 -6.22
N GLU A 81 -15.57 -4.95 -6.59
CA GLU A 81 -15.05 -5.44 -7.87
C GLU A 81 -14.63 -6.93 -7.82
N PHE A 82 -14.21 -7.45 -6.66
CA PHE A 82 -13.65 -8.80 -6.47
C PHE A 82 -14.33 -9.57 -5.32
N SER A 83 -15.64 -9.37 -5.14
CA SER A 83 -16.42 -9.96 -4.05
C SER A 83 -16.27 -11.49 -3.97
N GLU A 84 -16.33 -12.19 -5.11
CA GLU A 84 -16.19 -13.64 -5.18
C GLU A 84 -14.84 -14.14 -4.62
N GLN A 85 -13.76 -13.43 -4.93
CA GLN A 85 -12.43 -13.80 -4.43
C GLN A 85 -12.29 -13.48 -2.94
N ILE A 86 -12.71 -12.28 -2.52
CA ILE A 86 -12.55 -11.81 -1.14
C ILE A 86 -13.41 -12.61 -0.16
N ASN A 87 -14.62 -13.00 -0.57
CA ASN A 87 -15.55 -13.76 0.29
C ASN A 87 -15.06 -15.18 0.61
N LYS A 88 -14.10 -15.73 -0.17
CA LYS A 88 -13.41 -16.98 0.18
C LYS A 88 -12.55 -16.86 1.45
N PHE A 89 -12.10 -15.65 1.78
CA PHE A 89 -11.19 -15.39 2.90
C PHE A 89 -11.88 -14.70 4.09
N TYR A 90 -12.85 -13.82 3.82
CA TYR A 90 -13.49 -13.00 4.85
C TYR A 90 -15.01 -13.05 4.73
N TRP A 91 -15.66 -13.58 5.76
CA TRP A 91 -17.13 -13.55 5.91
C TRP A 91 -17.65 -12.29 6.62
N LYS A 92 -16.75 -11.45 7.15
CA LYS A 92 -17.06 -10.14 7.76
C LYS A 92 -16.54 -9.02 6.86
N GLU A 93 -17.02 -7.81 7.11
CA GLU A 93 -16.55 -6.58 6.45
C GLU A 93 -15.16 -6.13 6.97
N VAL A 94 -14.18 -7.00 6.78
CA VAL A 94 -12.77 -6.72 7.07
C VAL A 94 -11.94 -6.96 5.80
N PHE A 95 -10.83 -6.23 5.68
CA PHE A 95 -9.91 -6.39 4.56
C PHE A 95 -8.47 -6.14 5.00
N TRP A 96 -8.18 -4.94 5.50
CA TRP A 96 -6.86 -4.58 6.01
C TRP A 96 -6.70 -4.95 7.49
N ASN A 97 -5.47 -5.22 7.91
CA ASN A 97 -5.09 -5.16 9.32
C ASN A 97 -5.35 -3.74 9.85
N SER A 98 -5.69 -3.59 11.14
CA SER A 98 -5.84 -2.26 11.76
C SER A 98 -4.52 -1.50 11.78
N SER A 99 -3.43 -2.21 12.11
CA SER A 99 -2.08 -1.66 12.11
C SER A 99 -1.56 -1.42 10.69
N TYR A 100 -0.56 -0.56 10.58
CA TYR A 100 0.21 -0.29 9.37
C TYR A 100 1.61 0.16 9.77
N PHE A 101 2.55 0.08 8.85
CA PHE A 101 3.87 0.68 9.01
C PHE A 101 3.98 1.87 8.08
N ILE A 102 4.51 2.99 8.58
CA ILE A 102 4.87 4.13 7.75
C ILE A 102 6.19 4.72 8.24
N ALA A 103 7.12 4.97 7.33
CA ALA A 103 8.38 5.62 7.63
C ALA A 103 8.67 6.72 6.61
N SER A 104 9.19 7.85 7.08
CA SER A 104 9.75 8.87 6.20
C SER A 104 11.11 8.38 5.69
N CYS A 105 11.31 8.45 4.38
CA CYS A 105 12.54 8.07 3.73
C CYS A 105 13.34 9.33 3.40
N GLY A 106 14.35 9.64 4.22
CA GLY A 106 15.38 10.62 3.87
C GLY A 106 16.23 10.07 2.73
N GLY A 107 15.85 10.33 1.48
CA GLY A 107 16.62 9.98 0.28
C GLY A 107 16.57 8.51 -0.16
N VAL A 108 16.56 7.54 0.77
CA VAL A 108 16.65 6.10 0.46
C VAL A 108 15.37 5.38 0.88
N THR A 109 14.75 4.66 -0.06
CA THR A 109 13.51 3.90 0.18
C THR A 109 13.86 2.52 0.72
N ILE A 110 12.97 1.88 1.49
CA ILE A 110 13.23 0.50 1.97
C ILE A 110 13.27 -0.49 0.79
N SER A 111 12.58 -0.22 -0.32
CA SER A 111 12.74 -0.99 -1.57
C SER A 111 14.17 -0.88 -2.10
N THR A 112 14.73 0.34 -2.18
CA THR A 112 16.13 0.56 -2.56
C THR A 112 17.12 -0.08 -1.57
N LEU A 113 16.84 -0.05 -0.26
CA LEU A 113 17.65 -0.80 0.73
C LEU A 113 17.56 -2.31 0.54
N ARG A 114 16.38 -2.86 0.22
CA ARG A 114 16.25 -4.30 -0.07
C ARG A 114 17.04 -4.69 -1.30
N THR A 115 16.89 -3.97 -2.40
CA THR A 115 17.69 -4.19 -3.62
C THR A 115 19.19 -4.06 -3.34
N TYR A 116 19.59 -3.08 -2.51
CA TYR A 116 20.99 -2.94 -2.09
C TYR A 116 21.48 -4.16 -1.27
N ILE A 117 20.69 -4.61 -0.29
CA ILE A 117 21.03 -5.77 0.57
C ILE A 117 21.02 -7.09 -0.21
N GLU A 118 20.11 -7.26 -1.17
CA GLU A 118 20.00 -8.45 -2.01
C GLU A 118 21.16 -8.52 -3.02
N ASN A 119 21.55 -7.39 -3.62
CA ASN A 119 22.70 -7.33 -4.53
C ASN A 119 24.04 -7.55 -3.81
N HIS A 120 24.16 -7.20 -2.52
CA HIS A 120 25.39 -7.39 -1.74
C HIS A 120 25.56 -8.79 -1.13
N LYS A 121 24.63 -9.73 -1.37
CA LYS A 121 24.78 -11.15 -0.97
C LYS A 121 25.39 -12.05 -2.05
N GLN A 122 25.80 -11.49 -3.19
CA GLN A 122 26.45 -12.22 -4.31
C GLN A 122 27.93 -11.85 -4.50
N SER A 123 28.63 -11.41 -3.44
CA SER A 123 30.07 -11.18 -3.45
C SER A 123 30.76 -11.98 -2.36
#